data_AF-A0A822A7X9-F1
#
_entry.id   AF-A0A822A7X9-F1
#
_cell.length_a   1.000
_cell.length_b   1.000
_cell.length_c   1.000
_cell.angle_alpha   90.00
_cell.angle_beta   90.00
_cell.angle_gamma   90.00
#
_symmetry.space_group_name_H-M   'P 1'
#
loop_
_entity.id
_entity.type
_entity.pdbx_description
1 polymer ?
#
loop_
_entity_poly.entity_id
_entity_poly.type
_entity_poly.pdbx_seq_one_letter_code
_entity_poly.pdbx_strand_id
1 'polypeptide(L)'
;MNIDLTNIIEKGFQFAEQADFEDKAHNYELAIQTYLAASDCLTHSTKYGIMDEELKESIHAKVERYLKRVEEIKNFMTNEATKTEAFINDTTDCESFNDNKNKEYETKDINSKHIIK
;
A
#
# COMPACT_ATOMS: atom_id res chain seq x y z
N MET A 1 3.54 -19.69 21.31
CA MET A 1 4.13 -18.35 21.46
C MET A 1 2.97 -17.38 21.44
N ASN A 2 2.61 -16.78 22.58
CA ASN A 2 1.56 -15.76 22.62
C ASN A 2 2.14 -14.51 21.97
N ILE A 3 1.86 -14.34 20.69
CA ILE A 3 2.20 -13.13 19.95
C ILE A 3 1.25 -12.07 20.46
N ASP A 4 1.77 -11.10 21.22
CA ASP A 4 0.99 -9.96 21.66
C ASP A 4 0.72 -9.06 20.45
N LEU A 5 -0.47 -9.26 19.86
CA LEU A 5 -0.92 -8.58 18.65
C LEU A 5 -1.16 -7.08 18.88
N THR A 6 -1.38 -6.68 20.13
CA THR A 6 -1.51 -5.26 20.52
C THR A 6 -0.23 -4.51 20.19
N ASN A 7 0.93 -5.07 20.56
CA ASN A 7 2.23 -4.49 20.23
C ASN A 7 2.49 -4.41 18.72
N ILE A 8 1.92 -5.33 17.94
CA ILE A 8 2.05 -5.32 16.47
C ILE A 8 1.21 -4.20 15.87
N ILE A 9 -0.01 -3.99 16.37
CA ILE A 9 -0.89 -2.90 15.96
C ILE A 9 -0.27 -1.55 16.28
N GLU A 10 0.23 -1.37 17.50
CA GLU A 10 0.90 -0.13 17.92
C GLU A 10 2.12 0.18 17.04
N LYS A 11 2.96 -0.82 16.75
CA LYS A 11 4.07 -0.67 15.80
C LYS A 11 3.60 -0.31 14.39
N GLY A 12 2.52 -0.92 13.92
CA GLY A 12 1.92 -0.58 12.62
C GLY A 12 1.51 0.90 12.55
N PHE A 13 0.93 1.45 13.62
CA PHE A 13 0.60 2.87 13.69
C PHE A 13 1.83 3.77 13.80
N GLN A 14 2.86 3.40 14.57
CA GLN A 14 4.12 4.14 14.63
C GLN A 14 4.79 4.22 13.25
N PHE A 15 4.78 3.13 12.48
CA PHE A 15 5.26 3.15 11.11
C PHE A 15 4.41 4.06 10.21
N ALA A 16 3.09 4.06 10.35
CA ALA A 16 2.24 4.96 9.58
C ALA A 16 2.54 6.45 9.87
N GLU A 17 2.73 6.82 11.14
CA GLU A 17 3.11 8.18 11.53
C GLU A 17 4.48 8.58 10.97
N GLN A 18 5.45 7.66 11.00
CA GLN A 18 6.75 7.88 10.38
C GLN A 18 6.61 8.05 8.85
N ALA A 19 5.78 7.23 8.20
CA ALA A 19 5.55 7.34 6.76
C ALA A 19 4.92 8.68 6.38
N ASP A 20 3.97 9.18 7.17
CA ASP A 20 3.39 10.53 7.00
C ASP A 20 4.45 11.64 7.14
N PHE A 21 5.41 11.47 8.05
CA PHE A 21 6.52 12.41 8.23
C PHE A 21 7.45 12.42 7.01
N GLU A 22 7.82 11.24 6.52
CA GLU A 22 8.69 11.09 5.33
C GLU A 22 8.00 11.58 4.05
N ASP A 23 6.69 11.31 3.89
CA ASP A 23 5.89 11.77 2.75
C ASP A 23 5.85 13.31 2.70
N LYS A 24 5.62 13.96 3.84
CA LYS A 24 5.68 15.44 3.97
C LYS A 24 7.09 15.99 3.76
N ALA A 25 8.12 15.20 4.07
CA ALA A 25 9.51 15.56 3.81
C ALA A 25 9.94 15.31 2.35
N HIS A 26 9.03 14.83 1.48
CA HIS A 26 9.31 14.42 0.10
C HIS A 26 10.32 13.26 -0.03
N ASN A 27 10.55 12.52 1.06
CA ASN A 27 11.35 11.30 1.08
C ASN A 27 10.51 10.10 0.62
N TYR A 28 10.07 10.17 -0.64
CA TYR A 28 9.07 9.26 -1.21
C TYR A 28 9.47 7.78 -1.19
N GLU A 29 10.74 7.48 -1.42
CA GLU A 29 11.23 6.09 -1.39
C GLU A 29 11.09 5.47 0.00
N LEU A 30 11.48 6.23 1.04
CA LEU A 30 11.37 5.78 2.42
C LEU A 30 9.90 5.73 2.86
N ALA A 31 9.11 6.74 2.51
CA ALA A 31 7.67 6.79 2.78
C ALA A 31 6.95 5.55 2.23
N ILE A 32 7.23 5.16 0.97
CA ILE A 32 6.66 3.95 0.37
C ILE A 32 7.01 2.70 1.19
N GLN A 33 8.29 2.52 1.52
CA GLN A 33 8.73 1.35 2.29
C GLN A 33 8.06 1.29 3.66
N THR A 34 7.96 2.43 4.34
CA THR A 34 7.35 2.52 5.67
C THR A 34 5.84 2.30 5.63
N TYR A 35 5.11 2.82 4.64
CA TYR A 35 3.67 2.54 4.46
C TYR A 35 3.38 1.06 4.21
N LEU A 36 4.24 0.37 3.44
CA LEU A 36 4.10 -1.07 3.21
C LEU A 36 4.36 -1.85 4.50
N ALA A 37 5.40 -1.51 5.26
CA ALA A 37 5.69 -2.13 6.56
C ALA A 37 4.54 -1.93 7.57
N ALA A 38 3.94 -0.73 7.60
CA ALA A 38 2.76 -0.44 8.41
C ALA A 38 1.57 -1.34 8.00
N SER A 39 1.32 -1.46 6.70
CA SER A 39 0.23 -2.26 6.13
C SER A 39 0.39 -3.76 6.45
N ASP A 40 1.62 -4.28 6.40
CA ASP A 40 1.92 -5.67 6.73
C ASP A 40 1.68 -5.97 8.21
N CYS A 41 2.11 -5.07 9.12
CA CYS A 41 1.88 -5.22 10.55
C CYS A 41 0.38 -5.23 10.89
N LEU A 42 -0.37 -4.28 10.30
CA LEU A 42 -1.80 -4.17 10.52
C LEU A 42 -2.57 -5.38 9.95
N THR A 43 -2.23 -5.84 8.75
CA THR A 43 -2.85 -7.04 8.16
C THR A 43 -2.52 -8.31 8.94
N HIS A 44 -1.30 -8.42 9.47
CA HIS A 44 -0.92 -9.53 10.34
C HIS A 44 -1.78 -9.55 11.62
N SER A 45 -2.02 -8.37 12.21
CA SER A 45 -2.83 -8.25 13.42
C SER A 45 -4.29 -8.68 13.20
N THR A 46 -4.92 -8.31 12.09
CA THR A 46 -6.33 -8.65 11.82
C THR A 46 -6.51 -10.11 11.42
N LYS A 47 -5.52 -10.72 10.78
CA LYS A 47 -5.57 -12.12 10.34
C LYS A 47 -5.40 -13.12 11.49
N TYR A 48 -4.53 -12.80 12.45
CA TYR A 48 -4.17 -13.73 13.53
C TYR A 48 -4.70 -13.31 14.90
N GLY A 49 -5.25 -12.10 15.02
CA GLY A 49 -5.80 -11.59 16.27
C GLY A 49 -7.30 -11.77 16.44
N ILE A 50 -7.71 -11.94 17.71
CA ILE A 50 -9.11 -11.83 18.12
C ILE A 50 -9.39 -10.34 18.30
N MET A 51 -10.07 -9.75 17.32
CA MET A 51 -10.43 -8.34 17.27
C MET A 51 -11.92 -8.23 16.98
N ASP A 52 -12.56 -7.19 17.51
CA ASP A 52 -13.93 -6.85 17.14
C ASP A 52 -14.02 -6.49 15.65
N GLU A 53 -15.13 -6.82 15.00
CA GLU A 53 -15.31 -6.57 13.57
C GLU A 53 -15.24 -5.07 13.24
N GLU A 54 -15.75 -4.19 14.10
CA GLU A 54 -15.67 -2.73 13.91
C GLU A 54 -14.20 -2.27 13.86
N LEU A 55 -13.36 -2.82 14.76
CA LEU A 55 -11.94 -2.47 14.81
C LEU A 55 -11.18 -3.03 13.61
N LYS A 56 -11.50 -4.26 13.15
CA LYS A 56 -10.93 -4.82 11.93
C LYS A 56 -11.26 -3.97 10.73
N GLU A 57 -12.52 -3.60 10.53
CA GLU A 57 -12.96 -2.73 9.43
C GLU A 57 -12.21 -1.39 9.45
N SER A 58 -12.06 -0.77 10.63
CA SER A 58 -11.30 0.47 10.79
C SER A 58 -9.82 0.31 10.38
N ILE A 59 -9.20 -0.80 10.75
CA ILE A 59 -7.81 -1.11 10.37
C ILE A 59 -7.70 -1.37 8.88
N HIS A 60 -8.61 -2.14 8.29
CA HIS A 60 -8.64 -2.40 6.85
C HIS A 60 -8.80 -1.09 6.06
N ALA A 61 -9.70 -0.20 6.46
CA ALA A 61 -9.88 1.13 5.85
C ALA A 61 -8.63 2.02 5.99
N LYS A 62 -7.79 1.82 7.02
CA LYS A 62 -6.49 2.52 7.13
C LYS A 62 -5.45 1.90 6.19
N VAL A 63 -5.36 0.56 6.14
CA VAL A 63 -4.45 -0.14 5.22
C VAL A 63 -4.74 0.24 3.76
N GLU A 64 -6.01 0.28 3.36
CA GLU A 64 -6.40 0.72 2.01
C GLU A 64 -5.92 2.15 1.70
N ARG A 65 -6.02 3.06 2.67
CA ARG A 65 -5.51 4.44 2.50
C ARG A 65 -4.00 4.48 2.32
N TYR A 66 -3.25 3.68 3.08
CA TYR A 66 -1.79 3.62 2.94
C TYR A 66 -1.37 3.05 1.59
N LEU A 67 -2.01 1.96 1.14
CA LEU A 67 -1.72 1.37 -0.17
C LEU A 67 -2.06 2.32 -1.32
N LYS A 68 -3.21 3.00 -1.25
CA LYS A 68 -3.57 4.01 -2.24
C LYS A 68 -2.53 5.13 -2.30
N ARG A 69 -2.06 5.61 -1.14
CA ARG A 69 -1.03 6.66 -1.09
C ARG A 69 0.29 6.19 -1.71
N VAL A 70 0.68 4.93 -1.48
CA VAL A 70 1.86 4.33 -2.11
C VAL A 70 1.74 4.34 -3.64
N GLU A 71 0.58 4.02 -4.20
CA GLU A 71 0.34 4.07 -5.64
C GLU A 71 0.42 5.51 -6.19
N GLU A 72 -0.16 6.47 -5.48
CA GLU A 72 -0.07 7.89 -5.84
C GLU A 72 1.37 8.39 -5.88
N ILE A 73 2.18 8.05 -4.86
CA ILE A 73 3.59 8.43 -4.79
C ILE A 73 4.37 7.78 -5.95
N LYS A 74 4.14 6.49 -6.22
CA LYS A 74 4.79 5.80 -7.35
C LYS A 74 4.46 6.45 -8.69
N ASN A 75 3.20 6.77 -8.91
CA ASN A 75 2.75 7.46 -10.13
C ASN A 75 3.36 8.86 -10.25
N PHE A 76 3.48 9.58 -9.13
CA PHE A 76 4.15 10.88 -9.11
C PHE A 76 5.62 10.76 -9.50
N MET A 77 6.35 9.80 -8.91
CA MET A 77 7.77 9.55 -9.23
C MET A 77 7.99 9.15 -10.69
N THR A 78 7.09 8.36 -11.29
CA THR A 78 7.19 7.99 -12.72
C THR A 78 6.88 9.18 -13.65
N ASN A 79 5.91 10.02 -13.28
CA ASN A 79 5.53 11.19 -14.10
C ASN A 79 6.58 12.32 -14.03
N GLU A 80 7.26 12.48 -12.89
CA GLU A 80 8.39 13.41 -12.79
C GLU A 80 9.56 12.96 -13.68
N ALA A 81 9.83 11.66 -13.79
CA ALA A 81 10.86 11.12 -14.67
C ALA A 81 10.55 11.37 -16.15
N THR A 82 9.30 11.22 -16.59
CA THR A 82 8.91 11.48 -17.99
C THR A 82 8.89 12.97 -18.33
N LYS A 83 8.63 13.84 -17.36
CA LYS A 83 8.67 15.31 -17.55
C LYS A 83 10.09 15.83 -17.77
N THR A 84 11.10 15.22 -17.15
CA THR A 84 12.51 15.56 -17.41
C THR A 84 12.98 15.13 -18.80
N GLU A 85 12.45 14.05 -19.36
CA GLU A 85 12.78 13.61 -20.73
C GLU A 85 12.14 14.48 -21.82
N ALA A 86 10.96 15.05 -21.55
CA ALA A 86 10.28 15.94 -22.49
C ALA A 86 10.99 17.30 -22.69
N PHE A 87 11.77 17.78 -21.71
CA PHE A 87 12.47 19.07 -21.83
C PHE A 87 13.75 18.99 -22.69
N ILE A 88 14.28 17.80 -22.96
CA ILE A 88 15.54 17.62 -23.71
C ILE A 88 15.29 17.44 -25.22
N ASN A 89 14.07 17.08 -25.63
CA ASN A 89 13.76 16.65 -26.99
C ASN A 89 12.87 17.65 -27.76
N ASP A 90 13.08 18.96 -27.61
CA ASP A 90 12.36 19.98 -28.38
C ASP A 90 12.87 20.09 -29.85
N THR A 91 13.13 18.94 -30.47
CA THR A 91 13.11 18.78 -31.92
C THR A 91 12.59 17.40 -32.28
N THR A 92 11.48 17.42 -33.01
CA THR A 92 10.84 16.35 -33.80
C THR A 92 9.72 15.55 -33.14
N ASP A 93 8.52 15.83 -33.66
CA ASP A 93 7.30 15.03 -33.67
C ASP A 93 7.47 13.55 -33.36
N CYS A 94 6.69 13.03 -32.40
CA CYS A 94 5.88 11.84 -32.65
C CYS A 94 4.88 11.58 -31.51
N GLU A 95 3.64 11.38 -31.93
CA GLU A 95 2.60 10.69 -31.18
C GLU A 95 3.13 9.31 -30.73
N SER A 96 2.90 8.96 -29.46
CA SER A 96 2.97 7.55 -29.07
C SER A 96 1.96 7.24 -27.96
N PHE A 97 1.02 6.39 -28.36
CA PHE A 97 0.15 5.58 -27.52
C PHE A 97 0.97 4.80 -26.49
N ASN A 98 0.42 4.63 -25.28
CA ASN A 98 0.70 3.42 -24.52
C ASN A 98 -0.50 3.03 -23.65
N ASP A 99 -1.34 2.16 -24.20
CA ASP A 99 -2.21 1.28 -23.44
C ASP A 99 -1.36 0.26 -22.67
N ASN A 100 -1.52 0.11 -21.35
CA ASN A 100 -1.32 -1.21 -20.74
C ASN A 100 -2.10 -1.45 -19.43
N LYS A 101 -3.23 -2.12 -19.62
CA LYS A 101 -3.89 -3.18 -18.83
C LYS A 101 -3.46 -3.47 -17.37
N ASN A 102 -4.53 -3.59 -16.56
CA ASN A 102 -4.84 -4.62 -15.57
C ASN A 102 -3.76 -5.08 -14.59
N LYS A 103 -4.06 -4.88 -13.30
CA LYS A 103 -3.96 -5.98 -12.33
C LYS A 103 -5.30 -6.12 -11.60
N GLU A 104 -6.05 -7.13 -12.01
CA GLU A 104 -7.10 -7.74 -11.21
C GLU A 104 -6.51 -8.14 -9.86
N TYR A 105 -7.08 -7.61 -8.79
CA TYR A 105 -6.90 -8.13 -7.45
C TYR A 105 -7.68 -9.45 -7.38
N GLU A 106 -6.97 -10.58 -7.50
CA GLU A 106 -7.51 -11.90 -7.15
C GLU A 106 -7.91 -11.92 -5.68
N THR A 107 -9.21 -11.77 -5.40
CA THR A 107 -9.78 -12.20 -4.13
C THR A 107 -9.76 -13.72 -4.10
N LYS A 108 -8.77 -14.31 -3.41
CA LYS A 108 -8.74 -15.76 -3.16
C LYS A 108 -9.82 -16.10 -2.14
N ASP A 109 -10.95 -16.59 -2.65
CA ASP A 109 -12.01 -17.23 -1.89
C ASP A 109 -11.45 -18.38 -1.03
N ILE A 110 -11.35 -18.14 0.27
CA ILE A 110 -11.12 -19.17 1.30
C ILE A 110 -12.47 -19.63 1.82
N ASN A 111 -13.14 -20.52 1.07
CA ASN A 111 -14.27 -21.29 1.57
C ASN A 111 -14.15 -22.76 1.14
N SER A 112 -13.13 -23.45 1.67
CA SER A 112 -13.13 -24.92 1.72
C SER A 112 -13.93 -25.38 2.94
N LYS A 113 -15.25 -25.57 2.78
CA LYS A 113 -16.02 -26.44 3.68
C LYS A 113 -16.14 -27.83 3.07
N HIS A 114 -15.23 -28.68 3.54
CA HIS A 114 -15.32 -30.13 3.49
C HIS A 114 -16.58 -30.58 4.24
N ILE A 115 -17.55 -31.17 3.52
CA ILE A 115 -18.64 -31.93 4.13
C ILE A 115 -18.47 -33.37 3.63
N ILE A 116 -17.88 -34.21 4.49
CA ILE A 116 -17.93 -35.66 4.34
C ILE A 116 -19.37 -36.08 4.65
N LYS A 117 -19.99 -36.83 3.74
CA LYS A 117 -21.18 -37.64 4.04
C LYS A 117 -20.77 -39.09 4.17
#